data_AF-A0A812RPM7-F1
#
_entry.id   AF-A0A812RPM7-F1
#
_cell.length_a   1.000
_cell.length_b   1.000
_cell.length_c   1.000
_cell.angle_alpha   90.00
_cell.angle_beta   90.00
_cell.angle_gamma   90.00
#
_symmetry.space_group_name_H-M   'P 1'
#
loop_
_entity.id
_entity.type
_entity.pdbx_description
1 polymer ?
#
loop_
_entity_poly.entity_id
_entity_poly.type
_entity_poly.pdbx_seq_one_letter_code
_entity_poly.pdbx_strand_id
1 'polypeptide(L)'
;MAARLWILLLLSRAAADLPVPTPAQLRYQSTDFVALIHFNMGTFAHNGDPCCDKTNWNVRAPYAAGKTSDADTFNPKQLNTTQWMESIVALGANIAVLTAKHGCGFALWPTEATLPDGSPYGYNVGMPGAAIQYDVLQRFVDSATSAGVGYGFYYSIMKNFYLCHNFSGKNSCREEVLPRQRNVSEQDYIRIAKQQVTELWTKYGNLSRIWVDSGLGGLGGLMDQLQPQAAGTPKNPIDWCGTESGHPSRDVGSSDVWSTGHGFFGQADADEWVPKFCDPQLFEEHVWFWEPNLHVRSVSEMIPIYHDIVGRGMVMELAFSIDRDGLVERSHASVYGQLGEWVRNCYGSPLAATSGSGMAFTLTLEAGSHLDRIQLQEDIVLGQRVRNYTLEQSQGSGWQPLVRGSAIGRKRIHLLSATQVSERIQLRLRIENATRLPQIRQFAAFSPCQEVQVII
;
A
#
# COMPACT_ATOMS: atom_id res chain seq x y z
N MET A 1 25.14 49.42 42.39
CA MET A 1 23.83 49.57 41.70
C MET A 1 24.03 49.19 40.25
N ALA A 2 23.23 48.22 39.79
CA ALA A 2 22.78 47.89 38.43
C ALA A 2 23.48 48.53 37.21
N ALA A 3 23.66 47.89 36.06
CA ALA A 3 23.34 46.56 35.54
C ALA A 3 23.77 46.56 34.05
N ARG A 4 23.65 45.39 33.41
CA ARG A 4 23.49 45.16 31.96
C ARG A 4 24.76 45.07 31.11
N LEU A 5 25.19 43.84 30.90
CA LEU A 5 25.49 43.36 29.54
C LEU A 5 25.22 41.84 29.48
N TRP A 6 23.96 41.46 29.26
CA TRP A 6 23.63 40.14 28.76
C TRP A 6 23.40 40.29 27.26
N ILE A 7 24.42 39.91 26.48
CA ILE A 7 24.30 39.73 25.04
C ILE A 7 23.35 38.55 24.82
N LEU A 8 22.15 38.84 24.31
CA LEU A 8 21.29 37.83 23.70
C LEU A 8 22.03 37.26 22.48
N LEU A 9 22.69 36.12 22.66
CA LEU A 9 22.85 35.15 21.58
C LEU A 9 21.48 34.51 21.33
N LEU A 10 20.64 35.22 20.58
CA LEU A 10 19.58 34.58 19.80
C LEU A 10 20.30 33.78 18.72
N LEU A 11 20.65 32.54 19.04
CA LEU A 11 20.83 31.50 18.04
C LEU A 11 19.51 31.39 17.30
N SER A 12 19.38 32.10 16.18
CA SER A 12 18.51 31.68 15.11
C SER A 12 18.97 30.27 14.74
N ARG A 13 18.31 29.24 15.27
CA ARG A 13 18.22 27.98 14.54
C ARG A 13 17.67 28.41 13.18
N ALA A 14 18.51 28.36 12.15
CA ALA A 14 18.03 28.37 10.78
C ALA A 14 16.82 27.43 10.77
N ALA A 15 15.64 27.96 10.45
CA ALA A 15 14.42 27.18 10.53
C ALA A 15 14.66 25.96 9.65
N ALA A 16 14.77 24.77 10.26
CA ALA A 16 15.06 23.54 9.53
C ALA A 16 14.09 23.46 8.35
N ASP A 17 14.61 23.12 7.17
CA ASP A 17 13.78 22.92 6.00
C ASP A 17 12.73 21.86 6.33
N LEU A 18 11.47 22.13 5.99
CA LEU A 18 10.41 21.16 6.20
C LEU A 18 10.72 19.92 5.34
N PRO A 19 10.60 18.70 5.88
CA PRO A 19 10.67 17.50 5.05
C PRO A 19 9.61 17.56 3.95
N VAL A 20 10.03 17.24 2.75
CA VAL A 20 9.19 17.16 1.55
C VAL A 20 9.33 15.76 0.94
N PRO A 21 8.28 15.24 0.29
CA PRO A 21 8.37 13.97 -0.40
C PRO A 21 9.37 14.03 -1.55
N THR A 22 10.11 12.94 -1.74
CA THR A 22 10.88 12.73 -2.98
C THR A 22 9.93 12.55 -4.17
N PRO A 23 10.41 12.65 -5.43
CA PRO A 23 9.60 12.29 -6.59
C PRO A 23 9.03 10.86 -6.55
N ALA A 24 9.74 9.91 -5.91
CA ALA A 24 9.23 8.55 -5.74
C ALA A 24 8.04 8.50 -4.77
N GLN A 25 8.16 9.17 -3.62
CA GLN A 25 7.10 9.25 -2.63
C GLN A 25 5.89 10.05 -3.15
N LEU A 26 6.12 11.11 -3.94
CA LEU A 26 5.04 11.84 -4.62
C LEU A 26 4.28 10.96 -5.62
N ARG A 27 4.98 10.18 -6.47
CA ARG A 27 4.30 9.21 -7.35
C ARG A 27 3.49 8.21 -6.55
N TYR A 28 4.06 7.67 -5.47
CA TYR A 28 3.39 6.72 -4.59
C TYR A 28 2.12 7.29 -3.95
N GLN A 29 2.16 8.53 -3.45
CA GLN A 29 1.01 9.20 -2.82
C GLN A 29 0.02 9.84 -3.81
N SER A 30 0.28 9.77 -5.13
CA SER A 30 -0.54 10.44 -6.15
C SER A 30 -1.89 9.75 -6.41
N THR A 31 -2.07 8.52 -5.93
CA THR A 31 -3.34 7.78 -5.95
C THR A 31 -3.71 7.35 -4.53
N ASP A 32 -4.94 6.85 -4.38
CA ASP A 32 -5.42 6.24 -3.15
C ASP A 32 -5.05 4.76 -3.05
N PHE A 33 -4.86 4.09 -4.18
CA PHE A 33 -4.69 2.64 -4.25
C PHE A 33 -3.38 2.21 -4.92
N VAL A 34 -2.74 1.22 -4.32
CA VAL A 34 -1.73 0.36 -4.97
C VAL A 34 -2.33 -1.04 -5.02
N ALA A 35 -2.16 -1.74 -6.13
CA ALA A 35 -2.60 -3.13 -6.24
C ALA A 35 -1.50 -4.08 -5.77
N LEU A 36 -1.75 -4.86 -4.71
CA LEU A 36 -0.82 -5.82 -4.16
C LEU A 36 -1.18 -7.25 -4.58
N ILE A 37 -0.57 -7.72 -5.66
CA ILE A 37 -0.93 -8.96 -6.34
C ILE A 37 -0.23 -10.15 -5.69
N HIS A 38 -1.02 -11.00 -5.03
CA HIS A 38 -0.61 -12.28 -4.50
C HIS A 38 -0.96 -13.39 -5.48
N PHE A 39 0.07 -13.86 -6.18
CA PHE A 39 -0.03 -14.98 -7.10
C PHE A 39 1.29 -15.73 -7.11
N ASN A 40 1.30 -16.95 -6.59
CA ASN A 40 2.50 -17.78 -6.45
C ASN A 40 2.03 -19.20 -6.08
N MET A 41 2.91 -20.05 -5.59
CA MET A 41 2.57 -21.41 -5.15
C MET A 41 1.46 -21.44 -4.09
N GLY A 42 1.29 -20.36 -3.30
CA GLY A 42 0.17 -20.20 -2.37
C GLY A 42 -1.22 -20.33 -3.00
N THR A 43 -1.41 -19.85 -4.24
CA THR A 43 -2.68 -19.98 -4.98
C THR A 43 -3.06 -21.44 -5.28
N PHE A 44 -2.04 -22.28 -5.46
CA PHE A 44 -2.19 -23.70 -5.80
C PHE A 44 -2.09 -24.59 -4.55
N ALA A 45 -1.60 -24.01 -3.45
CA ALA A 45 -1.68 -24.55 -2.11
C ALA A 45 -3.10 -24.36 -1.54
N HIS A 46 -3.27 -24.82 -0.31
CA HIS A 46 -4.43 -24.53 0.52
C HIS A 46 -3.89 -23.85 1.79
N ASN A 47 -4.59 -22.81 2.24
CA ASN A 47 -4.30 -21.90 3.36
C ASN A 47 -3.26 -20.80 3.09
N GLY A 48 -3.53 -19.95 2.10
CA GLY A 48 -3.34 -18.49 2.19
C GLY A 48 -1.95 -17.93 2.53
N ASP A 49 -1.46 -18.06 3.77
CA ASP A 49 -0.20 -17.47 4.25
C ASP A 49 0.26 -18.23 5.51
N PRO A 50 1.53 -18.66 5.66
CA PRO A 50 2.71 -18.42 4.83
C PRO A 50 2.90 -19.42 3.67
N CYS A 51 1.77 -19.84 3.10
CA CYS A 51 1.55 -20.69 1.94
C CYS A 51 2.11 -22.12 2.03
N CYS A 52 3.39 -22.29 2.38
CA CYS A 52 4.05 -23.59 2.44
C CYS A 52 4.48 -23.96 3.86
N ASP A 53 4.16 -25.20 4.23
CA ASP A 53 4.57 -25.86 5.45
C ASP A 53 4.73 -27.39 5.26
N LYS A 54 5.02 -28.12 6.34
CA LYS A 54 5.22 -29.57 6.31
C LYS A 54 4.01 -30.37 5.81
N THR A 55 2.80 -29.82 5.91
CA THR A 55 1.54 -30.49 5.59
C THR A 55 1.19 -30.40 4.10
N ASN A 56 1.77 -29.45 3.37
CA ASN A 56 1.48 -29.22 1.96
C ASN A 56 2.72 -29.17 1.05
N TRP A 57 3.93 -29.30 1.60
CA TRP A 57 5.18 -29.29 0.84
C TRP A 57 5.29 -30.45 -0.15
N ASN A 58 5.61 -31.64 0.34
CA ASN A 58 5.78 -32.84 -0.49
C ASN A 58 4.55 -33.78 -0.42
N VAL A 59 3.43 -33.27 0.10
CA VAL A 59 2.15 -33.95 0.23
C VAL A 59 1.07 -33.05 -0.41
N ARG A 60 0.12 -33.65 -1.11
CA ARG A 60 -1.01 -32.90 -1.67
C ARG A 60 -2.00 -32.60 -0.55
N ALA A 61 -2.05 -31.35 -0.11
CA ALA A 61 -3.03 -30.90 0.88
C ALA A 61 -4.46 -31.00 0.33
N PRO A 62 -5.49 -31.08 1.20
CA PRO A 62 -6.89 -30.95 0.80
C PRO A 62 -7.10 -29.71 -0.07
N TYR A 63 -7.92 -29.84 -1.10
CA TYR A 63 -8.24 -28.77 -2.06
C TYR A 63 -7.05 -28.20 -2.86
N ALA A 64 -5.81 -28.61 -2.62
CA ALA A 64 -4.64 -28.17 -3.39
C ALA A 64 -4.63 -28.77 -4.81
N ALA A 65 -4.06 -28.03 -5.76
CA ALA A 65 -3.89 -28.49 -7.14
C ALA A 65 -2.80 -29.56 -7.26
N GLY A 66 -1.81 -29.54 -6.37
CA GLY A 66 -0.68 -30.46 -6.36
C GLY A 66 0.15 -30.34 -5.08
N LYS A 67 1.37 -30.87 -5.11
CA LYS A 67 2.35 -30.73 -4.01
C LYS A 67 3.12 -29.45 -4.24
N THR A 68 3.22 -28.59 -3.23
CA THR A 68 3.91 -27.31 -3.44
C THR A 68 5.40 -27.48 -3.75
N SER A 69 6.03 -28.61 -3.37
CA SER A 69 7.41 -28.97 -3.74
C SER A 69 7.64 -29.23 -5.23
N ASP A 70 6.57 -29.38 -6.01
CA ASP A 70 6.63 -29.74 -7.41
C ASP A 70 6.34 -28.50 -8.25
N ALA A 71 7.33 -28.06 -9.05
CA ALA A 71 7.21 -26.83 -9.85
C ALA A 71 6.08 -26.88 -10.89
N ASP A 72 5.64 -28.08 -11.28
CA ASP A 72 4.50 -28.30 -12.17
C ASP A 72 3.13 -28.01 -11.51
N THR A 73 3.08 -27.86 -10.18
CA THR A 73 1.86 -27.51 -9.45
C THR A 73 1.42 -26.08 -9.74
N PHE A 74 2.38 -25.17 -9.97
CA PHE A 74 2.09 -23.82 -10.44
C PHE A 74 1.76 -23.85 -11.95
N ASN A 75 0.49 -24.02 -12.28
CA ASN A 75 0.04 -24.34 -13.64
C ASN A 75 -1.25 -23.61 -14.04
N PRO A 76 -1.23 -22.26 -14.09
CA PRO A 76 -2.38 -21.48 -14.54
C PRO A 76 -2.64 -21.72 -16.03
N LYS A 77 -3.86 -22.16 -16.37
CA LYS A 77 -4.23 -22.53 -17.74
C LYS A 77 -4.52 -21.35 -18.65
N GLN A 78 -4.88 -20.21 -18.06
CA GLN A 78 -5.38 -19.03 -18.77
C GLN A 78 -4.67 -17.75 -18.33
N LEU A 79 -3.43 -17.86 -17.82
CA LEU A 79 -2.68 -16.74 -17.26
C LEU A 79 -2.69 -15.51 -18.18
N ASN A 80 -3.34 -14.44 -17.73
CA ASN A 80 -3.51 -13.20 -18.49
C ASN A 80 -3.26 -11.97 -17.62
N THR A 81 -2.02 -11.48 -17.65
CA THR A 81 -1.58 -10.30 -16.89
C THR A 81 -2.22 -8.99 -17.39
N THR A 82 -2.70 -8.95 -18.64
CA THR A 82 -3.45 -7.80 -19.16
C THR A 82 -4.82 -7.69 -18.50
N GLN A 83 -5.50 -8.82 -18.26
CA GLN A 83 -6.76 -8.85 -17.53
C GLN A 83 -6.61 -8.41 -16.06
N TRP A 84 -5.43 -8.62 -15.46
CA TRP A 84 -5.14 -8.06 -14.14
C TRP A 84 -5.12 -6.53 -14.17
N MET A 85 -4.48 -5.95 -15.20
CA MET A 85 -4.39 -4.50 -15.36
C MET A 85 -5.75 -3.83 -15.56
N GLU A 86 -6.70 -4.50 -16.23
CA GLU A 86 -8.07 -4.00 -16.37
C GLU A 86 -8.72 -3.75 -15.00
N SER A 87 -8.57 -4.70 -14.06
CA SER A 87 -9.11 -4.58 -12.70
C SER A 87 -8.36 -3.52 -11.87
N ILE A 88 -7.05 -3.42 -12.04
CA ILE A 88 -6.19 -2.44 -11.37
C ILE A 88 -6.55 -1.00 -11.79
N VAL A 89 -6.73 -0.78 -13.10
CA VAL A 89 -7.16 0.50 -13.66
C VAL A 89 -8.60 0.82 -13.24
N ALA A 90 -9.50 -0.17 -13.23
CA ALA A 90 -10.89 0.03 -12.79
C ALA A 90 -10.98 0.51 -11.33
N LEU A 91 -10.13 -0.04 -10.44
CA LEU A 91 -9.97 0.42 -9.06
C LEU A 91 -9.43 1.85 -8.98
N GLY A 92 -8.65 2.29 -9.97
CA GLY A 92 -7.95 3.58 -9.96
C GLY A 92 -6.54 3.51 -9.35
N ALA A 93 -5.98 2.31 -9.20
CA ALA A 93 -4.60 2.14 -8.78
C ALA A 93 -3.64 2.52 -9.93
N ASN A 94 -2.52 3.17 -9.59
CA ASN A 94 -1.51 3.58 -10.56
C ASN A 94 -0.20 2.79 -10.43
N ILE A 95 -0.09 1.96 -9.39
CA ILE A 95 1.06 1.08 -9.12
C ILE A 95 0.52 -0.31 -8.84
N ALA A 96 1.17 -1.33 -9.40
CA ALA A 96 0.93 -2.73 -9.12
C ALA A 96 2.20 -3.42 -8.61
N VAL A 97 2.09 -4.21 -7.55
CA VAL A 97 3.20 -4.96 -6.94
C VAL A 97 2.89 -6.44 -7.05
N LEU A 98 3.73 -7.20 -7.77
CA LEU A 98 3.57 -8.65 -7.90
C LEU A 98 4.49 -9.40 -6.93
N THR A 99 3.97 -10.43 -6.26
CA THR A 99 4.77 -11.39 -5.47
C THR A 99 5.71 -12.21 -6.35
N ALA A 100 6.83 -11.62 -6.77
CA ALA A 100 7.85 -12.28 -7.57
C ALA A 100 8.35 -13.57 -6.91
N LYS A 101 8.51 -13.54 -5.58
CA LYS A 101 8.78 -14.70 -4.76
C LYS A 101 8.14 -14.53 -3.37
N HIS A 102 7.33 -15.50 -2.95
CA HIS A 102 6.72 -15.54 -1.61
C HIS A 102 7.40 -16.55 -0.68
N GLY A 103 6.82 -16.79 0.51
CA GLY A 103 7.39 -17.62 1.57
C GLY A 103 7.66 -19.09 1.23
N CYS A 104 7.07 -19.64 0.16
CA CYS A 104 7.43 -20.97 -0.36
C CYS A 104 8.84 -21.00 -0.98
N GLY A 105 9.30 -19.87 -1.53
CA GLY A 105 10.54 -19.77 -2.29
C GLY A 105 10.40 -19.88 -3.81
N PHE A 106 9.21 -20.18 -4.34
CA PHE A 106 9.02 -20.35 -5.77
C PHE A 106 9.13 -19.00 -6.50
N ALA A 107 10.04 -18.92 -7.48
CA ALA A 107 10.29 -17.70 -8.25
C ALA A 107 9.47 -17.68 -9.56
N LEU A 108 8.76 -16.58 -9.80
CA LEU A 108 7.92 -16.37 -10.98
C LEU A 108 8.68 -15.97 -12.25
N TRP A 109 10.00 -16.02 -12.22
CA TRP A 109 10.87 -15.78 -13.37
C TRP A 109 11.95 -16.87 -13.49
N PRO A 110 12.55 -17.06 -14.67
CA PRO A 110 13.65 -18.00 -14.86
C PRO A 110 14.95 -17.45 -14.24
N THR A 111 15.03 -17.48 -12.91
CA THR A 111 16.22 -17.02 -12.16
C THR A 111 17.47 -17.79 -12.54
N GLU A 112 18.60 -17.08 -12.61
CA GLU A 112 19.93 -17.65 -12.88
C GLU A 112 20.71 -17.92 -11.58
N ALA A 113 20.10 -17.67 -10.42
CA ALA A 113 20.71 -17.92 -9.13
C ALA A 113 21.10 -19.40 -8.97
N THR A 114 22.23 -19.63 -8.29
CA THR A 114 22.81 -20.96 -8.10
C THR A 114 22.91 -21.35 -6.63
N LEU A 115 22.65 -22.62 -6.36
CA LEU A 115 22.86 -23.25 -5.06
C LEU A 115 24.36 -23.38 -4.75
N PRO A 116 24.76 -23.64 -3.49
CA PRO A 116 26.18 -23.72 -3.10
C PRO A 116 26.99 -24.79 -3.84
N ASP A 117 26.33 -25.84 -4.32
CA ASP A 117 26.95 -26.91 -5.12
C ASP A 117 27.10 -26.54 -6.62
N GLY A 118 26.74 -25.31 -7.00
CA GLY A 118 26.79 -24.81 -8.37
C GLY A 118 25.59 -25.20 -9.23
N SER A 119 24.66 -26.00 -8.71
CA SER A 119 23.43 -26.33 -9.44
C SER A 119 22.47 -25.12 -9.52
N PRO A 120 21.59 -25.07 -10.53
CA PRO A 120 20.57 -24.02 -10.63
C PRO A 120 19.65 -24.00 -9.41
N TYR A 121 19.04 -22.84 -9.11
CA TYR A 121 18.07 -22.70 -8.02
C TYR A 121 17.00 -23.79 -8.03
N GLY A 122 16.43 -24.08 -9.21
CA GLY A 122 15.65 -25.29 -9.44
C GLY A 122 14.28 -25.31 -8.76
N TYR A 123 13.70 -24.13 -8.47
CA TYR A 123 12.35 -24.00 -7.93
C TYR A 123 11.73 -22.68 -8.42
N ASN A 124 11.51 -22.62 -9.73
CA ASN A 124 11.10 -21.42 -10.45
C ASN A 124 10.40 -21.78 -11.77
N VAL A 125 9.73 -20.83 -12.40
CA VAL A 125 9.24 -21.02 -13.79
C VAL A 125 10.41 -21.13 -14.78
N GLY A 126 10.20 -21.77 -15.92
CA GLY A 126 11.23 -21.93 -16.96
C GLY A 126 12.27 -23.02 -16.70
N MET A 127 12.24 -23.69 -15.54
CA MET A 127 13.07 -24.87 -15.31
C MET A 127 12.49 -26.13 -15.99
N PRO A 128 13.31 -27.17 -16.26
CA PRO A 128 12.80 -28.47 -16.71
C PRO A 128 11.75 -29.03 -15.74
N GLY A 129 10.59 -29.40 -16.27
CA GLY A 129 9.47 -29.94 -15.48
C GLY A 129 8.54 -28.88 -14.87
N ALA A 130 8.84 -27.58 -14.95
CA ALA A 130 7.85 -26.56 -14.60
C ALA A 130 6.70 -26.53 -15.64
N ALA A 131 5.48 -26.25 -15.19
CA ALA A 131 4.35 -26.14 -16.12
C ALA A 131 4.42 -24.86 -16.96
N ILE A 132 4.92 -23.77 -16.36
CA ILE A 132 5.18 -22.50 -17.06
C ILE A 132 6.64 -22.46 -17.53
N GLN A 133 6.83 -22.31 -18.83
CA GLN A 133 8.15 -22.28 -19.51
C GLN A 133 8.56 -20.87 -19.98
N TYR A 134 7.92 -19.83 -19.43
CA TYR A 134 8.19 -18.44 -19.77
C TYR A 134 8.26 -17.57 -18.51
N ASP A 135 8.80 -16.38 -18.66
CA ASP A 135 8.92 -15.39 -17.60
C ASP A 135 7.56 -14.72 -17.31
N VAL A 136 6.99 -14.96 -16.12
CA VAL A 136 5.72 -14.35 -15.71
C VAL A 136 5.91 -12.89 -15.33
N LEU A 137 7.06 -12.52 -14.77
CA LEU A 137 7.36 -11.14 -14.41
C LEU A 137 7.47 -10.27 -15.66
N GLN A 138 8.12 -10.75 -16.72
CA GLN A 138 8.21 -9.99 -17.97
C GLN A 138 6.81 -9.73 -18.56
N ARG A 139 5.92 -10.74 -18.58
CA ARG A 139 4.53 -10.54 -19.04
C ARG A 139 3.78 -9.52 -18.19
N PHE A 140 3.95 -9.57 -16.88
CA PHE A 140 3.37 -8.58 -15.97
C PHE A 140 3.89 -7.16 -16.26
N VAL A 141 5.20 -7.00 -16.47
CA VAL A 141 5.84 -5.73 -16.80
C VAL A 141 5.33 -5.18 -18.14
N ASP A 142 5.22 -6.03 -19.16
CA ASP A 142 4.72 -5.64 -20.48
C ASP A 142 3.26 -5.17 -20.41
N SER A 143 2.41 -5.91 -19.67
CA SER A 143 1.02 -5.51 -19.43
C SER A 143 0.92 -4.21 -18.64
N ALA A 144 1.70 -4.05 -17.57
CA ALA A 144 1.71 -2.84 -16.75
C ALA A 144 2.13 -1.62 -17.56
N THR A 145 3.21 -1.75 -18.34
CA THR A 145 3.72 -0.70 -19.22
C THR A 145 2.68 -0.31 -20.27
N SER A 146 2.04 -1.29 -20.90
CA SER A 146 0.99 -1.05 -21.91
C SER A 146 -0.23 -0.33 -21.31
N ALA A 147 -0.56 -0.59 -20.04
CA ALA A 147 -1.65 0.06 -19.33
C ALA A 147 -1.27 1.42 -18.71
N GLY A 148 0.00 1.84 -18.78
CA GLY A 148 0.48 3.05 -18.12
C GLY A 148 0.52 2.94 -16.59
N VAL A 149 0.56 1.72 -16.05
CA VAL A 149 0.61 1.42 -14.62
C VAL A 149 2.06 1.23 -14.20
N GLY A 150 2.50 1.99 -13.19
CA GLY A 150 3.80 1.75 -12.56
C GLY A 150 3.83 0.37 -11.91
N TYR A 151 4.99 -0.25 -11.81
CA TYR A 151 5.07 -1.62 -11.30
C TYR A 151 6.21 -1.83 -10.32
N GLY A 152 6.10 -2.89 -9.55
CA GLY A 152 7.04 -3.28 -8.52
C GLY A 152 6.99 -4.76 -8.22
N PHE A 153 7.93 -5.21 -7.41
CA PHE A 153 7.98 -6.59 -6.96
C PHE A 153 8.01 -6.68 -5.44
N TYR A 154 7.23 -7.61 -4.93
CA TYR A 154 7.38 -8.16 -3.60
C TYR A 154 8.40 -9.31 -3.64
N TYR A 155 9.30 -9.32 -2.65
CA TYR A 155 10.26 -10.39 -2.44
C TYR A 155 10.31 -10.79 -0.96
N SER A 156 9.93 -12.02 -0.65
CA SER A 156 10.07 -12.56 0.70
C SER A 156 11.55 -12.85 1.01
N ILE A 157 12.15 -12.05 1.90
CA ILE A 157 13.51 -12.27 2.38
C ILE A 157 13.52 -13.07 3.68
N MET A 158 12.56 -12.86 4.58
CA MET A 158 12.53 -13.50 5.89
C MET A 158 12.00 -14.94 5.86
N LYS A 159 11.31 -15.35 4.79
CA LYS A 159 10.84 -16.74 4.64
C LYS A 159 11.17 -17.31 3.26
N ASN A 160 11.72 -18.52 3.27
CA ASN A 160 11.89 -19.34 2.08
C ASN A 160 11.83 -20.82 2.46
N PHE A 161 10.67 -21.44 2.29
CA PHE A 161 10.46 -22.83 2.69
C PHE A 161 11.33 -23.80 1.89
N TYR A 162 11.54 -23.56 0.59
CA TYR A 162 12.44 -24.36 -0.25
C TYR A 162 13.89 -24.34 0.26
N LEU A 163 14.40 -23.19 0.72
CA LEU A 163 15.77 -23.02 1.21
C LEU A 163 15.93 -23.17 2.73
N CYS A 164 14.94 -23.74 3.43
CA CYS A 164 14.97 -23.85 4.88
C CYS A 164 15.21 -22.50 5.62
N HIS A 165 14.56 -21.40 5.22
CA HIS A 165 14.73 -20.08 5.87
C HIS A 165 13.39 -19.55 6.47
N ASN A 166 13.42 -18.98 7.68
CA ASN A 166 12.25 -18.42 8.38
C ASN A 166 12.59 -17.18 9.24
N PHE A 167 11.53 -16.55 9.76
CA PHE A 167 11.54 -15.31 10.56
C PHE A 167 12.42 -15.34 11.83
N SER A 168 12.65 -16.51 12.43
CA SER A 168 13.29 -16.63 13.75
C SER A 168 14.81 -16.86 13.72
N GLY A 169 15.45 -16.74 12.56
CA GLY A 169 16.88 -16.97 12.41
C GLY A 169 17.28 -18.45 12.42
N LYS A 170 18.18 -18.80 11.49
CA LYS A 170 18.73 -20.14 11.16
C LYS A 170 17.73 -21.28 11.02
N ASN A 171 17.67 -21.81 9.80
CA ASN A 171 17.15 -23.14 9.45
C ASN A 171 15.67 -23.39 9.85
N SER A 172 14.73 -23.01 8.98
CA SER A 172 13.30 -23.27 9.16
C SER A 172 12.93 -24.75 9.19
N CYS A 173 13.83 -25.61 8.73
CA CYS A 173 13.64 -27.05 8.74
C CYS A 173 13.85 -27.65 10.15
N ARG A 174 14.30 -26.84 11.13
CA ARG A 174 14.47 -27.22 12.55
C ARG A 174 15.27 -28.53 12.71
N GLU A 175 14.57 -29.66 12.81
CA GLU A 175 15.10 -31.00 13.07
C GLU A 175 15.23 -31.86 11.79
N GLU A 176 14.44 -31.60 10.74
CA GLU A 176 14.35 -32.45 9.55
C GLU A 176 14.29 -31.62 8.26
N VAL A 177 15.13 -31.99 7.28
CA VAL A 177 15.05 -31.47 5.91
C VAL A 177 14.08 -32.36 5.13
N LEU A 178 12.91 -31.82 4.76
CA LEU A 178 11.92 -32.57 3.99
C LEU A 178 12.43 -32.84 2.56
N PRO A 179 11.92 -33.88 1.89
CA PRO A 179 12.28 -34.13 0.50
C PRO A 179 12.10 -32.89 -0.38
N ARG A 180 13.05 -32.69 -1.30
CA ARG A 180 13.14 -31.53 -2.21
C ARG A 180 13.45 -30.17 -1.57
N GLN A 181 13.55 -30.06 -0.24
CA GLN A 181 14.13 -28.85 0.36
C GLN A 181 15.65 -28.82 0.20
N ARG A 182 16.22 -27.62 0.27
CA ARG A 182 17.67 -27.36 0.26
C ARG A 182 18.05 -26.71 1.58
N ASN A 183 18.80 -27.43 2.39
CA ASN A 183 19.36 -26.88 3.61
C ASN A 183 20.63 -26.08 3.27
N VAL A 184 20.53 -24.76 3.29
CA VAL A 184 21.64 -23.85 3.00
C VAL A 184 22.01 -23.04 4.24
N SER A 185 23.27 -22.60 4.32
CA SER A 185 23.69 -21.69 5.37
C SER A 185 23.01 -20.32 5.21
N GLU A 186 22.96 -19.52 6.28
CA GLU A 186 22.48 -18.14 6.21
C GLU A 186 23.28 -17.30 5.20
N GLN A 187 24.59 -17.53 5.12
CA GLN A 187 25.46 -16.81 4.18
C GLN A 187 25.12 -17.18 2.73
N ASP A 188 24.88 -18.46 2.46
CA ASP A 188 24.45 -18.94 1.14
C ASP A 188 23.06 -18.44 0.78
N TYR A 189 22.13 -18.42 1.74
CA TYR A 189 20.80 -17.86 1.55
C TYR A 189 20.86 -16.40 1.14
N ILE A 190 21.61 -15.57 1.87
CA ILE A 190 21.77 -14.15 1.55
C ILE A 190 22.49 -13.96 0.20
N ARG A 191 23.46 -14.82 -0.15
CA ARG A 191 24.10 -14.81 -1.48
C ARG A 191 23.08 -15.09 -2.59
N ILE A 192 22.28 -16.15 -2.46
CA ILE A 192 21.23 -16.50 -3.42
C ILE A 192 20.20 -15.37 -3.51
N ALA A 193 19.77 -14.83 -2.38
CA ALA A 193 18.80 -13.74 -2.34
C ALA A 193 19.34 -12.48 -3.02
N LYS A 194 20.62 -12.12 -2.80
CA LYS A 194 21.28 -11.01 -3.50
C LYS A 194 21.33 -11.23 -5.00
N GLN A 195 21.62 -12.44 -5.48
CA GLN A 195 21.56 -12.75 -6.91
C GLN A 195 20.14 -12.52 -7.45
N GLN A 196 19.13 -13.10 -6.82
CA GLN A 196 17.73 -12.97 -7.23
C GLN A 196 17.24 -11.52 -7.25
N VAL A 197 17.47 -10.74 -6.19
CA VAL A 197 17.02 -9.34 -6.18
C VAL A 197 17.83 -8.47 -7.14
N THR A 198 19.10 -8.80 -7.41
CA THR A 198 19.87 -8.11 -8.46
C THR A 198 19.23 -8.33 -9.83
N GLU A 199 18.79 -9.55 -10.14
CA GLU A 199 18.03 -9.83 -11.37
C GLU A 199 16.74 -8.98 -11.41
N LEU A 200 15.94 -9.00 -10.34
CA LEU A 200 14.69 -8.24 -10.24
C LEU A 200 14.89 -6.73 -10.42
N TRP A 201 15.97 -6.19 -9.88
CA TRP A 201 16.24 -4.75 -9.84
C TRP A 201 17.11 -4.26 -10.99
N THR A 202 17.46 -5.12 -11.96
CA THR A 202 18.22 -4.71 -13.16
C THR A 202 17.55 -5.13 -14.46
N LYS A 203 16.87 -6.27 -14.51
CA LYS A 203 16.34 -6.84 -15.77
C LYS A 203 14.98 -6.28 -16.20
N TYR A 204 14.15 -5.82 -15.24
CA TYR A 204 12.74 -5.47 -15.49
C TYR A 204 12.48 -3.96 -15.56
N GLY A 205 13.50 -3.15 -15.83
CA GLY A 205 13.38 -1.70 -15.96
C GLY A 205 13.25 -0.96 -14.63
N ASN A 206 12.59 0.20 -14.66
CA ASN A 206 12.50 1.11 -13.52
C ASN A 206 11.27 0.79 -12.66
N LEU A 207 11.51 0.23 -11.47
CA LEU A 207 10.46 -0.08 -10.51
C LEU A 207 9.93 1.19 -9.86
N SER A 208 8.61 1.24 -9.69
CA SER A 208 7.94 2.28 -8.92
C SER A 208 7.88 1.97 -7.43
N ARG A 209 7.89 0.69 -7.06
CA ARG A 209 7.76 0.20 -5.69
C ARG A 209 8.63 -1.04 -5.51
N ILE A 210 9.35 -1.10 -4.40
CA ILE A 210 10.02 -2.33 -3.93
C ILE A 210 9.39 -2.70 -2.60
N TRP A 211 8.88 -3.91 -2.50
CA TRP A 211 8.38 -4.46 -1.24
C TRP A 211 9.27 -5.61 -0.81
N VAL A 212 9.95 -5.44 0.32
CA VAL A 212 10.65 -6.54 0.99
C VAL A 212 10.00 -6.76 2.33
N ASP A 213 9.45 -7.95 2.49
CA ASP A 213 8.68 -8.32 3.66
C ASP A 213 9.57 -8.45 4.90
N SER A 214 9.08 -7.89 6.02
CA SER A 214 9.61 -8.10 7.36
C SER A 214 11.07 -7.66 7.54
N GLY A 215 11.48 -6.62 6.81
CA GLY A 215 12.76 -5.93 6.97
C GLY A 215 13.70 -6.11 5.78
N LEU A 216 14.67 -5.20 5.64
CA LEU A 216 15.49 -5.12 4.43
C LEU A 216 16.53 -6.24 4.30
N GLY A 217 16.81 -7.03 5.35
CA GLY A 217 17.75 -8.16 5.29
C GLY A 217 19.16 -7.81 4.78
N GLY A 218 19.61 -6.56 4.99
CA GLY A 218 20.89 -6.05 4.45
C GLY A 218 20.87 -5.71 2.97
N LEU A 219 19.70 -5.67 2.32
CA LEU A 219 19.53 -5.33 0.91
C LEU A 219 19.33 -3.82 0.66
N GLY A 220 19.15 -3.01 1.70
CA GLY A 220 18.82 -1.58 1.57
C GLY A 220 19.80 -0.79 0.70
N GLY A 221 21.10 -0.95 0.92
CA GLY A 221 22.12 -0.26 0.09
C GLY A 221 22.07 -0.69 -1.39
N LEU A 222 21.71 -1.95 -1.66
CA LEU A 222 21.57 -2.44 -3.03
C LEU A 222 20.31 -1.88 -3.70
N MET A 223 19.22 -1.72 -2.96
CA MET A 223 18.00 -1.07 -3.46
C MET A 223 18.28 0.38 -3.87
N ASP A 224 18.95 1.15 -3.01
CA ASP A 224 19.29 2.55 -3.29
C ASP A 224 20.26 2.72 -4.46
N GLN A 225 21.07 1.68 -4.74
CA GLN A 225 21.99 1.66 -5.85
C GLN A 225 21.29 1.32 -7.17
N LEU A 226 20.45 0.28 -7.17
CA LEU A 226 19.87 -0.26 -8.40
C LEU A 226 18.53 0.38 -8.78
N GLN A 227 17.77 0.86 -7.79
CA GLN A 227 16.41 1.37 -7.98
C GLN A 227 16.14 2.62 -7.11
N PRO A 228 16.98 3.68 -7.18
CA PRO A 228 16.82 4.90 -6.37
C PRO A 228 15.51 5.67 -6.61
N GLN A 229 14.78 5.36 -7.67
CA GLN A 229 13.48 5.96 -8.03
C GLN A 229 12.26 5.24 -7.45
N ALA A 230 12.44 4.12 -6.76
CA ALA A 230 11.37 3.30 -6.21
C ALA A 230 11.01 3.71 -4.78
N ALA A 231 9.71 3.74 -4.46
CA ALA A 231 9.23 3.87 -3.08
C ALA A 231 9.50 2.57 -2.28
N GLY A 232 9.85 2.71 -1.00
CA GLY A 232 10.23 1.61 -0.11
C GLY A 232 11.73 1.31 -0.04
N THR A 233 12.54 2.08 -0.76
CA THR A 233 13.99 2.06 -0.60
C THR A 233 14.41 2.91 0.61
N PRO A 234 15.58 2.70 1.22
CA PRO A 234 16.02 3.56 2.32
C PRO A 234 16.06 5.06 1.97
N LYS A 235 16.33 5.43 0.71
CA LYS A 235 16.24 6.84 0.25
C LYS A 235 14.82 7.36 0.04
N ASN A 236 13.84 6.47 -0.07
CA ASN A 236 12.44 6.80 -0.30
C ASN A 236 11.55 5.97 0.64
N PRO A 237 11.75 6.09 1.96
CA PRO A 237 11.11 5.21 2.92
C PRO A 237 9.60 5.42 2.91
N ILE A 238 8.87 4.35 3.18
CA ILE A 238 7.42 4.38 3.45
C ILE A 238 7.16 3.36 4.55
N ASP A 239 6.19 3.61 5.43
CA ASP A 239 5.94 2.74 6.58
C ASP A 239 4.56 2.11 6.53
N TRP A 240 4.53 0.84 6.93
CA TRP A 240 3.32 0.09 7.18
C TRP A 240 2.58 0.65 8.40
N CYS A 241 1.26 0.64 8.37
CA CYS A 241 0.40 1.20 9.41
C CYS A 241 0.19 0.27 10.62
N GLY A 242 0.72 -0.95 10.57
CA GLY A 242 0.72 -1.88 11.71
C GLY A 242 -0.46 -2.86 11.78
N THR A 243 -1.34 -2.88 10.77
CA THR A 243 -2.43 -3.86 10.67
C THR A 243 -2.78 -4.17 9.22
N GLU A 244 -3.21 -5.41 8.98
CA GLU A 244 -3.72 -5.89 7.69
C GLU A 244 -5.26 -5.96 7.67
N SER A 245 -5.95 -5.65 8.79
CA SER A 245 -7.43 -5.72 8.83
C SER A 245 -8.12 -4.61 8.03
N GLY A 246 -7.38 -3.55 7.70
CA GLY A 246 -7.92 -2.34 7.12
C GLY A 246 -8.40 -1.29 8.12
N HIS A 247 -8.25 -1.52 9.43
CA HIS A 247 -8.74 -0.62 10.48
C HIS A 247 -7.63 -0.14 11.44
N PRO A 248 -6.65 0.66 10.97
CA PRO A 248 -5.58 1.16 11.83
C PRO A 248 -6.08 1.98 13.02
N SER A 249 -7.21 2.70 12.92
CA SER A 249 -7.77 3.48 14.04
C SER A 249 -8.13 2.61 15.25
N ARG A 250 -8.62 1.41 14.95
CA ARG A 250 -9.10 0.44 15.93
C ARG A 250 -7.97 -0.43 16.44
N ASP A 251 -7.15 -0.94 15.53
CA ASP A 251 -6.19 -2.00 15.85
C ASP A 251 -4.90 -1.46 16.47
N VAL A 252 -4.47 -0.28 16.02
CA VAL A 252 -3.15 0.29 16.35
C VAL A 252 -3.29 1.61 17.10
N GLY A 253 -4.34 2.39 16.83
CA GLY A 253 -4.69 3.59 17.58
C GLY A 253 -5.31 4.70 16.75
N SER A 254 -5.95 5.65 17.42
CA SER A 254 -6.73 6.72 16.78
C SER A 254 -5.96 8.02 16.51
N SER A 255 -4.64 8.02 16.68
CA SER A 255 -3.79 9.20 16.44
C SER A 255 -3.90 9.72 15.01
N ASP A 256 -3.80 11.04 14.82
CA ASP A 256 -3.71 11.62 13.49
C ASP A 256 -2.43 11.15 12.77
N VAL A 257 -2.51 11.00 11.44
CA VAL A 257 -1.44 10.42 10.62
C VAL A 257 -0.57 11.52 10.03
N TRP A 258 0.73 11.38 10.22
CA TRP A 258 1.76 12.25 9.65
C TRP A 258 2.52 11.50 8.55
N SER A 259 2.79 12.20 7.45
CA SER A 259 3.70 11.72 6.41
C SER A 259 5.16 11.98 6.75
N THR A 260 5.45 12.41 7.98
CA THR A 260 6.80 12.68 8.48
C THR A 260 7.14 11.72 9.62
N GLY A 261 8.38 11.26 9.65
CA GLY A 261 8.91 10.37 10.69
C GLY A 261 8.34 8.96 10.69
N HIS A 262 9.02 8.04 11.37
CA HIS A 262 8.74 6.61 11.32
C HIS A 262 7.60 6.14 12.23
N GLY A 263 7.15 4.89 12.04
CA GLY A 263 6.13 4.23 12.85
C GLY A 263 4.73 4.40 12.28
N PHE A 264 3.74 3.80 12.95
CA PHE A 264 2.40 3.60 12.38
C PHE A 264 1.63 4.89 12.05
N PHE A 265 1.84 5.96 12.84
CA PHE A 265 1.18 7.25 12.65
C PHE A 265 2.15 8.40 12.31
N GLY A 266 3.46 8.14 12.26
CA GLY A 266 4.48 9.17 12.09
C GLY A 266 4.53 10.18 13.24
N GLN A 267 5.31 11.25 13.07
CA GLN A 267 5.46 12.35 14.01
C GLN A 267 5.45 13.70 13.29
N ALA A 268 4.69 14.66 13.82
CA ALA A 268 4.49 15.98 13.21
C ALA A 268 5.79 16.80 12.99
N ASP A 269 6.79 16.60 13.85
CA ASP A 269 8.01 17.41 13.89
C ASP A 269 9.28 16.62 13.56
N ALA A 270 9.12 15.43 12.96
CA ALA A 270 10.25 14.68 12.40
C ALA A 270 10.82 15.40 11.16
N ASP A 271 12.10 15.12 10.86
CA ASP A 271 12.90 15.74 9.80
C ASP A 271 12.96 14.92 8.50
N GLU A 272 12.27 13.78 8.47
CA GLU A 272 12.21 12.88 7.31
C GLU A 272 10.77 12.70 6.81
N TRP A 273 10.58 12.64 5.49
CA TRP A 273 9.29 12.30 4.89
C TRP A 273 9.16 10.77 4.76
N VAL A 274 8.18 10.19 5.44
CA VAL A 274 7.89 8.75 5.48
C VAL A 274 6.36 8.56 5.42
N PRO A 275 5.74 8.52 4.23
CA PRO A 275 4.31 8.35 4.11
C PRO A 275 3.88 6.97 4.59
N LYS A 276 2.61 6.87 5.01
CA LYS A 276 2.04 5.64 5.58
C LYS A 276 1.18 4.89 4.58
N PHE A 277 1.15 3.58 4.72
CA PHE A 277 0.27 2.72 3.97
C PHE A 277 -0.34 1.63 4.85
N CYS A 278 -1.52 1.18 4.48
CA CYS A 278 -2.11 -0.06 4.99
C CYS A 278 -2.42 -0.98 3.83
N ASP A 279 -2.42 -2.27 4.10
CA ASP A 279 -2.56 -3.34 3.13
C ASP A 279 -3.71 -4.26 3.55
N PRO A 280 -4.98 -3.84 3.37
CA PRO A 280 -6.10 -4.69 3.68
C PRO A 280 -6.18 -5.87 2.70
N GLN A 281 -6.57 -7.04 3.20
CA GLN A 281 -6.92 -8.16 2.34
C GLN A 281 -8.24 -7.93 1.59
N LEU A 282 -8.45 -8.68 0.50
CA LEU A 282 -9.75 -8.74 -0.16
C LEU A 282 -10.73 -9.60 0.65
N PHE A 283 -10.24 -10.71 1.18
CA PHE A 283 -11.00 -11.65 2.00
C PHE A 283 -11.09 -11.17 3.44
N GLU A 284 -12.15 -11.57 4.15
CA GLU A 284 -12.31 -11.24 5.57
C GLU A 284 -11.38 -12.07 6.46
N GLU A 285 -11.11 -13.31 6.05
CA GLU A 285 -10.45 -14.37 6.83
C GLU A 285 -8.93 -14.24 6.90
N HIS A 286 -8.38 -13.04 6.67
CA HIS A 286 -6.94 -12.77 6.69
C HIS A 286 -6.14 -13.62 5.68
N VAL A 287 -6.68 -13.72 4.47
CA VAL A 287 -6.11 -14.51 3.37
C VAL A 287 -5.67 -13.59 2.23
N TRP A 288 -4.44 -13.78 1.77
CA TRP A 288 -3.83 -12.97 0.70
C TRP A 288 -3.94 -13.61 -0.68
N PHE A 289 -3.76 -14.92 -0.76
CA PHE A 289 -3.85 -15.68 -2.01
C PHE A 289 -5.29 -16.09 -2.28
N TRP A 290 -5.59 -16.44 -3.53
CA TRP A 290 -6.92 -16.92 -3.87
C TRP A 290 -7.20 -18.26 -3.18
N GLU A 291 -8.38 -18.39 -2.58
CA GLU A 291 -8.93 -19.63 -2.04
C GLU A 291 -10.39 -19.79 -2.49
N PRO A 292 -10.82 -21.00 -2.86
CA PRO A 292 -12.18 -21.23 -3.30
C PRO A 292 -13.18 -21.09 -2.15
N ASN A 293 -14.30 -20.41 -2.42
CA ASN A 293 -15.45 -20.26 -1.51
C ASN A 293 -15.19 -19.45 -0.23
N LEU A 294 -14.15 -18.61 -0.20
CA LEU A 294 -14.01 -17.61 0.88
C LEU A 294 -14.88 -16.39 0.63
N HIS A 295 -15.25 -15.70 1.71
CA HIS A 295 -16.05 -14.48 1.61
C HIS A 295 -15.19 -13.32 1.12
N VAL A 296 -15.60 -12.74 0.00
CA VAL A 296 -14.99 -11.55 -0.58
C VAL A 296 -15.72 -10.35 0.01
N ARG A 297 -14.98 -9.43 0.64
CA ARG A 297 -15.57 -8.20 1.19
C ARG A 297 -16.32 -7.44 0.10
N SER A 298 -17.55 -7.09 0.39
CA SER A 298 -18.39 -6.19 -0.40
C SER A 298 -17.84 -4.77 -0.40
N VAL A 299 -18.30 -3.95 -1.33
CA VAL A 299 -17.93 -2.52 -1.36
C VAL A 299 -18.38 -1.80 -0.09
N SER A 300 -19.55 -2.15 0.46
CA SER A 300 -20.02 -1.60 1.74
C SER A 300 -19.07 -1.90 2.91
N GLU A 301 -18.41 -3.06 2.90
CA GLU A 301 -17.40 -3.42 3.90
C GLU A 301 -16.07 -2.69 3.63
N MET A 302 -15.74 -2.41 2.36
CA MET A 302 -14.53 -1.67 1.98
C MET A 302 -14.61 -0.16 2.23
N ILE A 303 -15.81 0.44 2.24
CA ILE A 303 -15.99 1.88 2.48
C ILE A 303 -15.41 2.34 3.84
N PRO A 304 -15.75 1.73 4.99
CA PRO A 304 -15.17 2.14 6.27
C PRO A 304 -13.65 1.91 6.31
N ILE A 305 -13.14 0.88 5.65
CA ILE A 305 -11.69 0.63 5.48
C ILE A 305 -11.04 1.77 4.69
N TYR A 306 -11.66 2.21 3.59
CA TYR A 306 -11.19 3.36 2.80
C TYR A 306 -11.13 4.64 3.63
N HIS A 307 -12.14 4.93 4.44
CA HIS A 307 -12.11 6.11 5.30
C HIS A 307 -11.04 6.04 6.39
N ASP A 308 -10.78 4.85 6.95
CA ASP A 308 -9.77 4.66 7.99
C ASP A 308 -8.32 4.62 7.45
N ILE A 309 -8.13 4.34 6.17
CA ILE A 309 -6.82 4.37 5.52
C ILE A 309 -6.65 5.68 4.74
N VAL A 310 -7.34 5.79 3.62
CA VAL A 310 -7.19 6.88 2.65
C VAL A 310 -7.75 8.18 3.21
N GLY A 311 -8.88 8.11 3.93
CA GLY A 311 -9.48 9.25 4.61
C GLY A 311 -8.65 9.81 5.78
N ARG A 312 -7.59 9.11 6.18
CA ARG A 312 -6.59 9.57 7.16
C ARG A 312 -5.24 9.89 6.53
N GLY A 313 -5.12 9.88 5.20
CA GLY A 313 -3.92 10.33 4.48
C GLY A 313 -2.91 9.22 4.18
N MET A 314 -3.27 7.96 4.39
CA MET A 314 -2.47 6.81 3.99
C MET A 314 -2.75 6.42 2.53
N VAL A 315 -1.90 5.55 1.99
CA VAL A 315 -2.15 4.79 0.73
C VAL A 315 -2.71 3.42 1.10
N MET A 316 -3.69 2.94 0.34
CA MET A 316 -4.22 1.58 0.48
C MET A 316 -3.54 0.64 -0.52
N GLU A 317 -2.65 -0.23 -0.07
CA GLU A 317 -2.09 -1.31 -0.87
C GLU A 317 -3.05 -2.52 -0.86
N LEU A 318 -4.15 -2.44 -1.61
CA LEU A 318 -5.23 -3.43 -1.59
C LEU A 318 -4.80 -4.75 -2.22
N ALA A 319 -5.07 -5.86 -1.54
CA ALA A 319 -4.76 -7.21 -2.04
C ALA A 319 -5.50 -7.54 -3.35
N PHE A 320 -4.75 -8.11 -4.30
CA PHE A 320 -5.22 -8.71 -5.54
C PHE A 320 -4.91 -10.21 -5.55
N SER A 321 -5.95 -11.03 -5.39
CA SER A 321 -5.82 -12.48 -5.33
C SER A 321 -6.15 -13.09 -6.69
N ILE A 322 -5.14 -13.64 -7.36
CA ILE A 322 -5.26 -14.29 -8.67
C ILE A 322 -5.61 -15.76 -8.48
N ASP A 323 -6.60 -16.24 -9.23
CA ASP A 323 -7.09 -17.60 -9.17
C ASP A 323 -6.14 -18.64 -9.81
N ARG A 324 -6.52 -19.91 -9.73
CA ARG A 324 -5.73 -21.03 -10.26
C ARG A 324 -5.67 -21.11 -11.78
N ASP A 325 -6.56 -20.43 -12.50
CA ASP A 325 -6.46 -20.29 -13.94
C ASP A 325 -5.52 -19.16 -14.35
N GLY A 326 -5.14 -18.28 -13.40
CA GLY A 326 -4.25 -17.15 -13.63
C GLY A 326 -5.00 -15.87 -13.98
N LEU A 327 -6.24 -15.73 -13.49
CA LEU A 327 -7.13 -14.61 -13.75
C LEU A 327 -7.55 -13.93 -12.43
N VAL A 328 -7.95 -12.67 -12.51
CA VAL A 328 -8.75 -12.04 -11.46
C VAL A 328 -10.16 -12.60 -11.58
N GLU A 329 -10.66 -13.25 -10.52
CA GLU A 329 -12.02 -13.80 -10.52
C GLU A 329 -13.06 -12.67 -10.74
N ARG A 330 -14.15 -12.96 -11.46
CA ARG A 330 -15.18 -11.96 -11.79
C ARG A 330 -15.79 -11.28 -10.56
N SER A 331 -16.01 -12.05 -9.49
CA SER A 331 -16.49 -11.54 -8.20
C SER A 331 -15.51 -10.52 -7.59
N HIS A 332 -14.20 -10.81 -7.64
CA HIS A 332 -13.14 -9.91 -7.17
C HIS A 332 -13.05 -8.64 -8.04
N ALA A 333 -13.00 -8.82 -9.37
CA ALA A 333 -12.96 -7.73 -10.34
C ALA A 333 -14.14 -6.76 -10.16
N SER A 334 -15.33 -7.30 -9.86
CA SER A 334 -16.53 -6.51 -9.57
C SER A 334 -16.34 -5.60 -8.35
N VAL A 335 -15.78 -6.13 -7.24
CA VAL A 335 -15.51 -5.33 -6.04
C VAL A 335 -14.48 -4.23 -6.31
N TYR A 336 -13.39 -4.54 -7.02
CA TYR A 336 -12.39 -3.53 -7.39
C TYR A 336 -12.98 -2.41 -8.25
N GLY A 337 -13.74 -2.77 -9.29
CA GLY A 337 -14.37 -1.82 -10.18
C GLY A 337 -15.39 -0.94 -9.46
N GLN A 338 -16.27 -1.53 -8.65
CA GLN A 338 -17.29 -0.80 -7.90
C GLN A 338 -16.68 0.09 -6.81
N LEU A 339 -15.60 -0.34 -6.14
CA LEU A 339 -14.89 0.51 -5.17
C LEU A 339 -14.26 1.73 -5.86
N GLY A 340 -13.58 1.51 -6.99
CA GLY A 340 -13.02 2.61 -7.78
C GLY A 340 -14.10 3.57 -8.31
N GLU A 341 -15.23 3.03 -8.78
CA GLU A 341 -16.38 3.83 -9.21
C GLU A 341 -16.99 4.61 -8.05
N TRP A 342 -17.18 3.98 -6.90
CA TRP A 342 -17.68 4.63 -5.69
C TRP A 342 -16.78 5.81 -5.30
N VAL A 343 -15.45 5.65 -5.30
CA VAL A 343 -14.52 6.76 -5.01
C VAL A 343 -14.72 7.91 -6.02
N ARG A 344 -14.76 7.61 -7.32
CA ARG A 344 -14.94 8.62 -8.37
C ARG A 344 -16.28 9.35 -8.24
N ASN A 345 -17.37 8.63 -8.00
CA ASN A 345 -18.70 9.22 -7.87
C ASN A 345 -18.85 10.04 -6.58
N CYS A 346 -18.29 9.55 -5.47
CA CYS A 346 -18.42 10.17 -4.16
C CYS A 346 -17.53 11.39 -3.93
N TYR A 347 -16.37 11.44 -4.57
CA TYR A 347 -15.36 12.47 -4.35
C TYR A 347 -14.98 13.26 -5.60
N GLY A 348 -15.51 12.90 -6.77
CA GLY A 348 -15.27 13.60 -8.04
C GLY A 348 -16.07 14.89 -8.22
N SER A 349 -17.23 15.01 -7.56
CA SER A 349 -18.15 16.14 -7.73
C SER A 349 -18.52 16.76 -6.36
N PRO A 350 -17.70 17.67 -5.81
CA PRO A 350 -18.03 18.34 -4.56
C PRO A 350 -19.22 19.29 -4.73
N LEU A 351 -19.99 19.48 -3.64
CA LEU A 351 -21.00 20.54 -3.54
C LEU A 351 -20.38 21.92 -3.73
N ALA A 352 -19.23 22.13 -3.11
CA ALA A 352 -18.41 23.31 -3.22
C ALA A 352 -16.97 22.96 -2.83
N ALA A 353 -16.01 23.69 -3.40
CA ALA A 353 -14.61 23.54 -3.08
C ALA A 353 -13.87 24.88 -3.16
N THR A 354 -12.80 25.01 -2.39
CA THR A 354 -11.86 26.12 -2.44
C THR A 354 -10.42 25.62 -2.23
N SER A 355 -9.44 26.45 -2.57
CA SER A 355 -8.01 26.16 -2.42
C SER A 355 -7.24 27.47 -2.25
N GLY A 356 -5.97 27.38 -1.86
CA GLY A 356 -5.07 28.53 -1.82
C GLY A 356 -4.08 28.50 -0.66
N SER A 357 -3.58 29.68 -0.31
CA SER A 357 -2.58 29.88 0.74
C SER A 357 -3.12 30.82 1.81
N GLY A 358 -3.05 30.43 3.09
CA GLY A 358 -3.58 31.26 4.17
C GLY A 358 -3.90 30.49 5.45
N MET A 359 -4.44 31.21 6.44
CA MET A 359 -4.85 30.65 7.74
C MET A 359 -6.37 30.40 7.84
N ALA A 360 -7.15 30.82 6.84
CA ALA A 360 -8.59 30.60 6.80
C ALA A 360 -9.07 30.43 5.36
N PHE A 361 -9.97 29.48 5.15
CA PHE A 361 -10.55 29.16 3.84
C PHE A 361 -12.04 29.00 4.02
N THR A 362 -12.83 29.63 3.16
CA THR A 362 -14.29 29.59 3.22
C THR A 362 -14.85 29.07 1.91
N LEU A 363 -15.88 28.23 2.01
CA LEU A 363 -16.73 27.85 0.89
C LEU A 363 -18.18 28.08 1.26
N THR A 364 -19.04 28.26 0.25
CA THR A 364 -20.48 28.49 0.46
C THR A 364 -21.26 27.27 0.00
N LEU A 365 -22.25 26.86 0.78
CA LEU A 365 -23.24 25.87 0.41
C LEU A 365 -24.60 26.55 0.21
N GLU A 366 -25.25 26.23 -0.90
CA GLU A 366 -26.59 26.76 -1.19
C GLU A 366 -27.67 26.01 -0.40
N ALA A 367 -28.78 26.69 -0.17
CA ALA A 367 -29.95 26.09 0.48
C ALA A 367 -30.43 24.84 -0.29
N GLY A 368 -30.83 23.80 0.43
CA GLY A 368 -31.23 22.50 -0.13
C GLY A 368 -30.08 21.52 -0.37
N SER A 369 -28.81 21.94 -0.22
CA SER A 369 -27.66 21.02 -0.28
C SER A 369 -27.75 19.98 0.85
N HIS A 370 -27.37 18.73 0.57
CA HIS A 370 -27.24 17.69 1.60
C HIS A 370 -25.77 17.50 1.91
N LEU A 371 -25.32 17.77 3.13
CA LEU A 371 -23.92 17.64 3.54
C LEU A 371 -23.73 16.42 4.44
N ASP A 372 -22.72 15.60 4.17
CA ASP A 372 -22.32 14.50 5.07
C ASP A 372 -20.80 14.34 5.23
N ARG A 373 -19.99 14.99 4.41
CA ARG A 373 -18.53 14.88 4.53
C ARG A 373 -17.78 16.10 4.02
N ILE A 374 -16.60 16.29 4.61
CA ILE A 374 -15.63 17.32 4.23
C ILE A 374 -14.29 16.64 3.94
N GLN A 375 -13.67 17.00 2.81
CA GLN A 375 -12.31 16.56 2.44
C GLN A 375 -11.34 17.74 2.46
N LEU A 376 -10.17 17.51 3.04
CA LEU A 376 -9.05 18.44 3.11
C LEU A 376 -7.81 17.82 2.45
N GLN A 377 -7.04 18.62 1.72
CA GLN A 377 -5.75 18.23 1.15
C GLN A 377 -4.76 19.39 1.25
N GLU A 378 -3.57 19.14 1.78
CA GLU A 378 -2.43 20.04 1.64
C GLU A 378 -1.71 19.82 0.31
N ASP A 379 -1.02 20.84 -0.20
CA ASP A 379 -0.04 20.66 -1.27
C ASP A 379 1.24 20.04 -0.70
N ILE A 380 1.26 18.70 -0.61
CA ILE A 380 2.36 17.95 0.01
C ILE A 380 3.69 18.08 -0.72
N VAL A 381 3.72 18.56 -1.98
CA VAL A 381 4.99 18.90 -2.68
C VAL A 381 5.77 19.94 -1.87
N LEU A 382 5.06 20.76 -1.09
CA LEU A 382 5.59 21.83 -0.26
C LEU A 382 5.67 21.43 1.23
N GLY A 383 5.53 20.14 1.54
CA GLY A 383 5.57 19.56 2.88
C GLY A 383 4.22 19.58 3.61
N GLN A 384 4.18 18.92 4.78
CA GLN A 384 2.99 18.85 5.64
C GLN A 384 3.07 19.94 6.73
N ARG A 385 2.22 20.97 6.63
CA ARG A 385 2.41 22.26 7.31
C ARG A 385 1.43 22.47 8.45
N VAL A 386 0.19 22.07 8.28
CA VAL A 386 -0.87 22.26 9.29
C VAL A 386 -0.55 21.42 10.52
N ARG A 387 -0.80 22.00 11.71
CA ARG A 387 -0.63 21.34 13.01
C ARG A 387 -1.92 21.26 13.80
N ASN A 388 -2.80 22.26 13.67
CA ASN A 388 -4.13 22.27 14.26
C ASN A 388 -5.08 23.06 13.37
N TYR A 389 -6.32 22.59 13.26
CA TYR A 389 -7.38 23.29 12.55
C TYR A 389 -8.75 23.00 13.17
N THR A 390 -9.68 23.93 12.93
CA THR A 390 -11.09 23.76 13.21
C THR A 390 -11.90 23.95 11.92
N LEU A 391 -12.80 23.01 11.63
CA LEU A 391 -13.86 23.17 10.64
C LEU A 391 -15.09 23.76 11.32
N GLU A 392 -15.66 24.80 10.73
CA GLU A 392 -16.74 25.59 11.33
C GLU A 392 -17.84 25.85 10.30
N GLN A 393 -19.06 26.02 10.77
CA GLN A 393 -20.22 26.44 10.00
C GLN A 393 -20.68 27.83 10.44
N SER A 394 -21.13 28.67 9.51
CA SER A 394 -21.74 29.96 9.85
C SER A 394 -23.04 29.78 10.63
N GLN A 395 -23.21 30.52 11.71
CA GLN A 395 -24.45 30.56 12.50
C GLN A 395 -24.74 32.00 12.93
N GLY A 396 -25.77 32.62 12.35
CA GLY A 396 -26.03 34.06 12.51
C GLY A 396 -24.83 34.90 12.09
N SER A 397 -24.34 35.76 12.98
CA SER A 397 -23.10 36.54 12.76
C SER A 397 -21.81 35.82 13.17
N GLY A 398 -21.91 34.58 13.64
CA GLY A 398 -20.81 33.82 14.25
C GLY A 398 -20.46 32.53 13.51
N TRP A 399 -19.66 31.71 14.18
CA TRP A 399 -19.17 30.42 13.68
C TRP A 399 -19.37 29.35 14.74
N GLN A 400 -19.94 28.21 14.34
CA GLN A 400 -20.11 27.02 15.16
C GLN A 400 -19.08 25.96 14.76
N PRO A 401 -18.25 25.45 15.68
CA PRO A 401 -17.32 24.35 15.39
C PRO A 401 -18.06 23.06 15.02
N LEU A 402 -17.58 22.39 13.97
CA LEU A 402 -18.03 21.08 13.53
C LEU A 402 -17.02 19.99 13.91
N VAL A 403 -15.75 20.22 13.56
CA VAL A 403 -14.67 19.24 13.74
C VAL A 403 -13.39 19.97 14.14
N ARG A 404 -12.56 19.33 14.97
CA ARG A 404 -11.18 19.71 15.23
C ARG A 404 -10.25 18.59 14.82
N GLY A 405 -9.08 18.94 14.29
CA GLY A 405 -8.05 17.98 13.92
C GLY A 405 -6.66 18.58 13.96
N SER A 406 -5.63 17.74 13.81
CA SER A 406 -4.24 18.18 13.77
C SER A 406 -3.60 18.00 12.39
N ALA A 407 -3.58 16.78 11.86
CA ALA A 407 -3.00 16.49 10.54
C ALA A 407 -4.03 16.61 9.40
N ILE A 408 -3.57 17.12 8.26
CA ILE A 408 -4.28 17.05 6.97
C ILE A 408 -3.49 16.19 5.98
N GLY A 409 -2.25 16.60 5.66
CA GLY A 409 -1.39 15.85 4.73
C GLY A 409 -2.00 15.71 3.33
N ARG A 410 -1.76 14.56 2.68
CA ARG A 410 -2.25 14.33 1.31
C ARG A 410 -3.78 14.35 1.20
N LYS A 411 -4.47 13.90 2.24
CA LYS A 411 -5.93 13.77 2.28
C LYS A 411 -6.42 13.53 3.70
N ARG A 412 -7.44 14.27 4.13
CA ARG A 412 -8.21 14.01 5.35
C ARG A 412 -9.69 14.12 5.05
N ILE A 413 -10.45 13.07 5.36
CA ILE A 413 -11.91 13.03 5.22
C ILE A 413 -12.53 13.02 6.61
N HIS A 414 -13.44 13.95 6.84
CA HIS A 414 -14.28 14.01 8.02
C HIS A 414 -15.71 13.63 7.65
N LEU A 415 -16.20 12.56 8.25
CA LEU A 415 -17.59 12.14 8.15
C LEU A 415 -18.42 12.90 9.17
N LEU A 416 -19.57 13.40 8.74
CA LEU A 416 -20.52 14.19 9.51
C LEU A 416 -21.88 13.48 9.50
N SER A 417 -22.76 13.85 10.43
CA SER A 417 -24.16 13.46 10.34
C SER A 417 -24.80 14.13 9.12
N ALA A 418 -25.38 13.30 8.23
CA ALA A 418 -26.04 13.78 7.02
C ALA A 418 -27.11 14.83 7.36
N THR A 419 -26.96 16.04 6.84
CA THR A 419 -27.82 17.18 7.17
C THR A 419 -28.20 17.92 5.89
N GLN A 420 -29.49 18.15 5.68
CA GLN A 420 -29.95 19.05 4.64
C GLN A 420 -29.81 20.50 5.14
N VAL A 421 -29.12 21.32 4.37
CA VAL A 421 -28.91 22.72 4.69
C VAL A 421 -30.18 23.50 4.37
N SER A 422 -30.80 24.12 5.39
CA SER A 422 -32.08 24.84 5.24
C SER A 422 -31.96 26.22 4.59
N GLU A 423 -30.79 26.86 4.69
CA GLU A 423 -30.52 28.19 4.15
C GLU A 423 -29.08 28.27 3.63
N ARG A 424 -28.71 29.32 2.90
CA ARG A 424 -27.33 29.49 2.43
C ARG A 424 -26.39 29.60 3.64
N ILE A 425 -25.42 28.70 3.77
CA ILE A 425 -24.41 28.72 4.83
C ILE A 425 -22.99 28.84 4.26
N GLN A 426 -22.06 29.26 5.11
CA GLN A 426 -20.63 29.14 4.84
C GLN A 426 -20.01 28.06 5.71
N LEU A 427 -19.09 27.29 5.14
CA LEU A 427 -18.16 26.46 5.89
C LEU A 427 -16.79 27.10 5.88
N ARG A 428 -16.07 27.03 7.00
CA ARG A 428 -14.73 27.57 7.16
C ARG A 428 -13.77 26.53 7.70
N LEU A 429 -12.65 26.37 7.02
CA LEU A 429 -11.44 25.77 7.57
C LEU A 429 -10.60 26.89 8.18
N ARG A 430 -10.45 26.89 9.51
CA ARG A 430 -9.58 27.81 10.25
C ARG A 430 -8.36 27.06 10.73
N ILE A 431 -7.18 27.43 10.22
CA ILE A 431 -5.91 26.89 10.68
C ILE A 431 -5.53 27.63 11.96
N GLU A 432 -5.30 26.88 13.03
CA GLU A 432 -4.98 27.41 14.35
C GLU A 432 -3.47 27.47 14.56
N ASN A 433 -2.77 26.46 14.03
CA ASN A 433 -1.33 26.35 14.11
C ASN A 433 -0.77 25.68 12.85
N ALA A 434 0.39 26.14 12.39
CA ALA A 434 1.12 25.58 11.26
C ALA A 434 2.62 25.92 11.35
N THR A 435 3.48 25.05 10.82
CA THR A 435 4.94 25.25 10.82
C THR A 435 5.42 26.22 9.75
N ARG A 436 4.62 26.41 8.69
CA ARG A 436 4.76 27.41 7.63
C ARG A 436 3.38 27.82 7.14
N LEU A 437 3.29 28.86 6.31
CA LEU A 437 2.03 29.30 5.70
C LEU A 437 1.34 28.11 4.97
N PRO A 438 0.14 27.69 5.41
CA PRO A 438 -0.55 26.52 4.84
C PRO A 438 -0.81 26.70 3.35
N GLN A 439 -0.65 25.60 2.61
CA GLN A 439 -0.96 25.50 1.19
C GLN A 439 -2.05 24.44 1.05
N ILE A 440 -3.31 24.87 0.96
CA ILE A 440 -4.46 23.98 0.86
C ILE A 440 -4.75 23.74 -0.61
N ARG A 441 -4.46 22.53 -1.08
CA ARG A 441 -4.79 22.08 -2.43
C ARG A 441 -6.29 21.91 -2.61
N GLN A 442 -6.99 21.45 -1.56
CA GLN A 442 -8.43 21.31 -1.60
C GLN A 442 -9.04 21.41 -0.20
N PHE A 443 -10.08 22.22 -0.06
CA PHE A 443 -11.08 22.14 0.98
C PHE A 443 -12.43 22.00 0.27
N ALA A 444 -13.08 20.84 0.41
CA ALA A 444 -14.29 20.50 -0.33
C ALA A 444 -15.35 19.86 0.58
N ALA A 445 -16.61 20.11 0.26
CA ALA A 445 -17.78 19.55 0.93
C ALA A 445 -18.55 18.66 -0.06
N PHE A 446 -19.12 17.55 0.41
CA PHE A 446 -19.80 16.58 -0.45
C PHE A 446 -21.14 16.14 0.15
N SER A 447 -21.99 15.63 -0.73
CA SER A 447 -23.29 15.05 -0.40
C SER A 447 -23.19 13.57 -0.09
N PRO A 448 -24.16 12.99 0.66
CA PRO A 448 -24.28 11.55 0.82
C PRO A 448 -24.00 10.79 -0.47
N CYS A 449 -23.06 9.85 -0.40
CA CYS A 449 -22.87 8.90 -1.49
C CYS A 449 -24.18 8.14 -1.70
N GLN A 450 -24.57 7.91 -2.95
CA GLN A 450 -25.61 6.92 -3.20
C GLN A 450 -25.15 5.56 -2.66
N GLU A 451 -26.08 4.82 -2.05
CA GLU A 451 -25.80 3.43 -1.70
C GLU A 451 -25.36 2.69 -2.96
N VAL A 452 -24.27 1.92 -2.84
CA VAL A 452 -23.80 1.09 -3.94
C VAL A 452 -24.91 0.09 -4.23
N GLN A 453 -25.61 0.26 -5.35
CA GLN A 453 -26.63 -0.70 -5.76
C GLN A 453 -25.91 -2.01 -6.04
N VAL A 454 -26.16 -3.01 -5.19
CA VAL A 454 -25.73 -4.38 -5.45
C VAL A 454 -26.52 -4.87 -6.65
N ILE A 455 -25.96 -4.74 -7.85
CA ILE A 455 -26.50 -5.41 -9.03
C ILE A 455 -26.10 -6.88 -8.87
N ILE A 456 -27.06 -7.69 -8.38
CA ILE A 456 -26.93 -9.14 -8.17
C ILE A 456 -26.86 -9.86 -9.51
#